data_AF-M1CVN0-F1
#
_entry.id   AF-M1CVN0-F1
#
_cell.length_a   1.000
_cell.length_b   1.000
_cell.length_c   1.000
_cell.angle_alpha   90.00
_cell.angle_beta   90.00
_cell.angle_gamma   90.00
#
_symmetry.space_group_name_H-M   'P 1'
#
loop_
_entity.id
_entity.type
_entity.pdbx_description
1 polymer ?
#
loop_
_entity_poly.entity_id
_entity_poly.type
_entity_poly.pdbx_seq_one_letter_code
_entity_poly.pdbx_strand_id
1 'polypeptide(L)' 'MIRFFMSSNLTVRGLRIQNSPMFHMKFDGCEGVLIDQLSISSPKLSPNTDGIHIEDTKSVGIYNSVIANGTK' A
#
# COMPACT_ATOMS: atom_id res chain seq x y z
N MET A 1 -8.46 -1.80 5.57
CA MET A 1 -7.83 -2.43 4.39
C MET A 1 -8.42 -1.85 3.12
N ILE A 2 -7.58 -1.45 2.15
CA ILE A 2 -8.00 -1.02 0.81
C ILE A 2 -7.57 -2.12 -0.17
N ARG A 3 -8.48 -2.59 -1.03
CA ARG A 3 -8.20 -3.62 -2.03
C ARG A 3 -8.71 -3.18 -3.39
N PHE A 4 -7.86 -3.32 -4.38
CA PHE A 4 -8.19 -3.22 -5.80
C PHE A 4 -8.12 -4.62 -6.41
N PHE A 5 -9.13 -4.96 -7.20
CA PHE A 5 -9.27 -6.28 -7.81
C PHE A 5 -9.56 -6.13 -9.31
N MET A 6 -8.84 -6.88 -10.15
CA MET A 6 -9.01 -6.92 -11.61
C MET A 6 -9.17 -5.53 -12.24
N SER A 7 -8.32 -4.59 -11.84
CA SER A 7 -8.44 -3.18 -12.20
C SER A 7 -7.22 -2.72 -12.98
N SER A 8 -7.43 -1.85 -13.97
CA SER A 8 -6.35 -1.36 -14.84
C SER A 8 -6.16 0.15 -14.74
N ASN A 9 -4.94 0.64 -15.02
CA ASN A 9 -4.55 2.06 -15.01
C ASN A 9 -4.90 2.78 -13.70
N LEU A 10 -4.59 2.14 -12.58
CA LEU A 10 -4.84 2.68 -11.25
C LEU A 10 -3.76 3.69 -10.87
N THR A 11 -4.16 4.86 -10.39
CA THR A 11 -3.24 5.83 -9.77
C THR A 11 -3.66 6.10 -8.33
N VAL A 12 -2.77 5.82 -7.39
CA VAL A 12 -2.91 6.15 -5.97
C VAL A 12 -1.90 7.24 -5.64
N ARG A 13 -2.37 8.43 -5.30
CA ARG A 13 -1.48 9.57 -5.05
C ARG A 13 -1.81 10.33 -3.77
N GLY A 14 -0.79 10.71 -3.00
CA GLY A 14 -0.92 11.61 -1.85
C GLY A 14 -1.69 11.02 -0.66
N LEU A 15 -1.76 9.69 -0.58
CA LEU A 15 -2.51 9.01 0.46
C LEU A 15 -1.68 8.90 1.74
N ARG A 16 -2.25 9.31 2.87
CA ARG A 16 -1.63 9.13 4.20
C ARG A 16 -2.47 8.17 5.05
N ILE A 17 -1.83 7.13 5.54
CA ILE A 17 -2.42 6.07 6.34
C ILE A 17 -1.70 6.02 7.69
N GLN A 18 -2.44 6.19 8.78
CA GLN A 18 -1.89 6.22 10.14
C GLN A 18 -2.66 5.26 11.06
N ASN A 19 -1.99 4.78 12.12
CA ASN A 19 -2.63 4.08 13.25
C ASN A 19 -3.45 2.84 12.87
N SER A 20 -2.90 1.98 12.02
CA SER A 20 -3.64 0.78 11.65
C SER A 20 -3.27 -0.45 12.44
N PRO A 21 -4.27 -1.11 13.05
CA PRO A 21 -4.09 -2.45 13.61
C PRO A 21 -3.95 -3.54 12.53
N MET A 22 -4.37 -3.26 11.29
CA MET A 22 -4.37 -4.21 10.15
C MET A 22 -4.39 -3.43 8.80
N PHE A 23 -3.25 -3.24 8.10
CA PHE A 23 -3.27 -2.77 6.70
C PHE A 23 -2.52 -3.72 5.76
N HIS A 24 -2.86 -3.64 4.47
CA HIS A 24 -2.49 -4.63 3.45
C HIS A 24 -2.60 -4.11 2.01
N MET A 25 -2.71 -2.79 1.75
CA MET A 25 -3.13 -2.20 0.45
C MET A 25 -2.93 -3.18 -0.71
N LYS A 26 -4.03 -3.86 -1.10
CA LYS A 26 -3.92 -5.07 -1.92
C LYS A 26 -4.27 -4.75 -3.36
N PHE A 27 -3.36 -5.08 -4.27
CA PHE A 27 -3.63 -5.10 -5.69
C PHE A 27 -3.63 -6.56 -6.12
N ASP A 28 -4.73 -7.00 -6.71
CA ASP A 28 -4.96 -8.38 -7.09
C ASP A 28 -5.50 -8.43 -8.51
N GLY A 29 -4.77 -9.08 -9.43
CA GLY A 29 -5.15 -9.13 -10.84
C GLY A 29 -5.12 -7.78 -11.56
N CYS A 30 -4.37 -6.78 -11.04
CA CYS A 30 -4.40 -5.42 -11.58
C CYS A 30 -3.36 -5.21 -12.70
N GLU A 31 -3.49 -4.15 -13.50
CA GLU A 31 -2.51 -3.81 -14.54
C GLU A 31 -2.28 -2.30 -14.65
N GLY A 32 -1.01 -1.87 -14.65
CA GLY A 32 -0.69 -0.44 -14.75
C GLY A 32 -1.05 0.31 -13.46
N VAL A 33 -0.43 -0.09 -12.35
CA VAL A 33 -0.65 0.54 -11.05
C VAL A 33 0.47 1.54 -10.77
N LEU A 34 0.11 2.80 -10.53
CA LEU A 34 1.02 3.86 -10.13
C LEU A 34 0.69 4.32 -8.71
N ILE A 35 1.65 4.19 -7.80
CA ILE A 35 1.56 4.69 -6.44
C ILE A 35 2.59 5.80 -6.29
N ASP A 36 2.16 7.01 -5.93
CA ASP A 36 3.04 8.17 -5.73
C ASP A 36 2.72 8.87 -4.41
N GLN A 37 3.73 9.28 -3.64
CA GLN A 37 3.54 10.04 -2.40
C GLN A 37 2.64 9.34 -1.36
N LEU A 38 2.74 8.02 -1.24
CA LEU A 38 2.03 7.25 -0.22
C LEU A 38 2.80 7.30 1.11
N SER A 39 2.14 7.64 2.21
CA SER A 39 2.73 7.65 3.55
C SER A 39 1.98 6.70 4.47
N ILE A 40 2.61 5.61 4.89
CA ILE A 40 2.06 4.62 5.83
C ILE A 40 2.87 4.69 7.13
N SER A 41 2.19 4.83 8.27
CA SER A 41 2.81 4.78 9.60
C SER A 41 2.00 3.94 10.59
N SER A 42 2.64 2.96 11.23
CA SER A 42 2.01 2.09 12.23
C SER A 42 2.63 2.24 13.63
N PRO A 43 1.83 2.15 14.72
CA PRO A 43 2.33 2.21 16.09
C PRO A 43 3.15 0.95 16.46
N LYS A 44 4.11 1.10 17.37
CA LYS A 44 5.09 0.09 17.81
C LYS A 44 4.53 -1.28 18.24
N LEU A 45 3.27 -1.31 18.65
CA LEU A 45 2.60 -2.50 19.20
C LEU A 45 1.68 -3.18 18.17
N SER A 46 1.68 -2.74 16.91
CA SER A 46 0.84 -3.37 15.89
C SER A 46 1.46 -4.71 15.44
N PRO A 47 0.77 -5.84 15.64
CA PRO A 47 1.32 -7.17 15.35
C PRO A 47 1.49 -7.47 13.86
N ASN A 48 0.96 -6.63 12.96
CA ASN A 48 0.96 -6.87 11.52
C ASN A 48 1.70 -5.75 10.77
N THR A 49 2.80 -6.11 10.11
CA THR A 49 3.79 -5.21 9.51
C THR A 49 3.72 -5.13 7.98
N ASP A 50 2.54 -5.28 7.38
CA ASP A 50 2.44 -5.33 5.92
C ASP A 50 1.91 -4.01 5.34
N GLY A 51 2.73 -3.36 4.52
CA GLY A 51 2.39 -2.06 3.90
C GLY A 51 1.46 -2.22 2.69
N ILE A 52 2.00 -2.79 1.62
CA ILE A 52 1.34 -2.94 0.31
C ILE A 52 1.54 -4.38 -0.15
N HIS A 53 0.44 -5.05 -0.52
CA HIS A 53 0.48 -6.41 -1.04
C HIS A 53 0.10 -6.40 -2.52
N ILE A 54 0.92 -6.99 -3.38
CA ILE A 54 0.72 -7.00 -4.82
C ILE A 54 0.74 -8.46 -5.27
N GLU A 55 -0.38 -8.92 -5.82
CA GLU A 55 -0.61 -10.30 -6.27
C GLU A 55 -1.21 -10.25 -7.69
N ASP A 56 -0.77 -11.16 -8.57
CA ASP A 56 -1.23 -11.29 -9.97
C ASP A 56 -1.34 -9.95 -10.74
N THR A 57 -0.51 -8.98 -10.37
CA THR A 57 -0.60 -7.61 -10.88
C THR A 57 0.60 -7.30 -11.75
N LYS A 58 0.38 -6.64 -12.89
CA LYS A 58 1.41 -6.28 -13.87
C LYS A 58 1.65 -4.78 -13.92
N SER A 59 2.88 -4.38 -14.23
CA SER A 59 3.29 -2.98 -14.41
C SER A 59 2.96 -2.11 -13.19
N VAL A 60 3.63 -2.36 -12.08
CA VAL A 60 3.49 -1.58 -10.84
C VAL A 60 4.67 -0.64 -10.65
N GLY A 61 4.39 0.65 -10.47
CA GLY A 61 5.36 1.67 -10.10
C GLY A 61 5.02 2.27 -8.74
N ILE A 62 5.98 2.32 -7.83
CA ILE A 62 5.83 2.94 -6.51
C ILE A 62 6.93 3.99 -6.35
N TYR A 63 6.54 5.26 -6.19
CA TYR A 63 7.45 6.40 -6.16
C TYR A 63 7.18 7.28 -4.94
N ASN A 64 8.22 7.95 -4.45
CA ASN A 64 8.14 8.97 -3.39
C ASN A 64 7.34 8.56 -2.15
N SER A 65 7.32 7.27 -1.83
CA SER A 65 6.45 6.70 -0.81
C SER A 65 7.24 6.34 0.45
N VAL A 66 6.68 6.63 1.61
CA VAL A 66 7.26 6.36 2.93
C VAL A 66 6.43 5.30 3.63
N ILE A 67 7.00 4.13 3.87
CA ILE A 67 6.35 3.04 4.58
C ILE A 67 7.14 2.81 5.87
N ALA A 68 6.61 3.34 6.97
CA ALA A 68 7.22 3.28 8.28
C ALA A 68 6.46 2.31 9.18
N ASN A 69 7.04 1.13 9.38
CA ASN A 69 6.52 0.12 10.28
C ASN A 69 7.26 0.27 11.61
N GLY A 70 6.53 0.50 12.71
CA GLY A 70 7.13 0.94 13.97
C GLY A 70 8.04 -0.12 14.61
N THR A 71 9.34 -0.05 14.35
CA THR A 71 10.39 -0.78 15.10
C THR A 71 11.62 0.08 15.39
N LYS A 72 11.44 1.25 16.04
CA LYS A 72 12.26 1.73 17.18
C LYS A 72 11.79 3.08 17.69
#